data_AF-A0A8C1EAV7-F1
#
_entry.id   AF-A0A8C1EAV7-F1
#
_cell.length_a   1.000
_cell.length_b   1.000
_cell.length_c   1.000
_cell.angle_alpha   90.00
_cell.angle_beta   90.00
_cell.angle_gamma   90.00
#
_symmetry.space_group_name_H-M   'P 1'
#
loop_
_entity.id
_entity.type
_entity.pdbx_description
1 polymer ?
#
loop_
_entity_poly.entity_id
_entity_poly.type
_entity_poly.pdbx_seq_one_letter_code
_entity_poly.pdbx_strand_id
1 'polypeptide(L)'
;MKLRSVLITAFLFLLEYGVFVDDISGESVSVMEGDSVTLNTNVKTNQQENIKWFFNDTRIAQITGDLSNICTDVQCNEGTERFRDRLKLDHQTGSLIIMNITITDSGLYQLQIISSSSSSSEKIFSVTIHGVPAAERDEIQRKTLKEGESVTLDPGDIKNKDDVMVWYFNDSLIAEITGDQSKICTDDECKERFRDRLKLDHQTGSLTITNTRTTDSGDYKLLISSRNFIIHRHHSISIISEKNFSVNDRSVLLFVIIGICVAVLLVLAGLIGIWCRRHKSGISKNNPSDVL
;
A
#
# COMPACT_ATOMS: atom_id res chain seq x y z
N MET A 1 42.36 15.94 56.52
CA MET A 1 42.82 14.78 55.70
C MET A 1 41.80 13.64 55.59
N LYS A 2 40.86 13.45 56.53
CA LYS A 2 39.91 12.31 56.48
C LYS A 2 38.79 12.43 55.42
N LEU A 3 38.31 13.64 55.12
CA LEU A 3 37.18 13.83 54.19
C LEU A 3 37.55 13.59 52.70
N ARG A 4 38.78 13.95 52.29
CA ARG A 4 39.28 13.71 50.93
C ARG A 4 39.51 12.21 50.64
N SER A 5 39.87 11.42 51.66
CA SER A 5 40.08 9.97 51.53
C SER A 5 38.77 9.18 51.40
N VAL A 6 37.69 9.64 52.04
CA VAL A 6 36.34 9.06 51.91
C VAL A 6 35.74 9.34 50.52
N LEU A 7 35.96 10.54 49.98
CA LEU A 7 35.53 10.89 48.62
C LEU A 7 36.25 10.06 47.55
N ILE A 8 37.56 9.84 47.68
CA ILE A 8 38.33 9.01 46.74
C ILE A 8 37.90 7.54 46.81
N THR A 9 37.65 7.01 48.01
CA THR A 9 37.16 5.63 48.15
C THR A 9 35.72 5.46 47.66
N ALA A 10 34.82 6.42 47.89
CA ALA A 10 33.48 6.41 47.32
C ALA A 10 33.49 6.51 45.77
N PHE A 11 34.40 7.31 45.20
CA PHE A 11 34.55 7.43 43.74
C PHE A 11 35.14 6.16 43.11
N LEU A 12 36.01 5.44 43.82
CA LEU A 12 36.52 4.13 43.40
C LEU A 12 35.47 3.02 43.54
N PHE A 13 34.62 3.05 44.58
CA PHE A 13 33.47 2.13 44.71
C PHE A 13 32.42 2.33 43.61
N LEU A 14 32.25 3.56 43.09
CA LEU A 14 31.36 3.84 41.97
C LEU A 14 31.91 3.35 40.62
N LEU A 15 33.23 3.12 40.51
CA LEU A 15 33.85 2.53 39.32
C LEU A 15 33.79 1.00 39.31
N GLU A 16 33.63 0.35 40.47
CA GLU A 16 33.38 -1.11 40.57
C GLU A 16 31.91 -1.49 40.28
N TYR A 17 30.97 -0.56 40.44
CA TYR A 17 29.60 -0.67 39.93
C TYR A 17 29.42 0.09 38.62
N GLY A 18 30.43 0.02 37.74
CA GLY A 18 30.23 0.23 36.33
C GLY A 18 29.24 -0.82 35.84
N VAL A 19 27.94 -0.52 35.92
CA VAL A 19 26.92 -1.18 35.12
C VAL A 19 27.39 -1.01 33.69
N PHE A 20 27.94 -2.08 33.13
CA PHE A 20 28.13 -2.21 31.69
C PHE A 20 26.70 -2.17 31.14
N VAL A 21 26.24 -0.98 30.79
CA VAL A 21 25.12 -0.84 29.87
C VAL A 21 25.70 -1.40 28.57
N ASP A 22 25.47 -2.70 28.37
CA ASP A 22 25.64 -3.30 27.05
C ASP A 22 24.91 -2.39 26.09
N ASP A 23 25.62 -1.94 25.05
CA ASP A 23 25.14 -0.93 24.11
C ASP A 23 23.83 -1.42 23.51
N ILE A 24 22.68 -0.99 24.07
CA ILE A 24 21.37 -1.35 23.56
C ILE A 24 21.28 -0.66 22.21
N SER A 25 21.65 -1.40 21.17
CA SER A 25 21.53 -1.00 19.77
C SER A 25 20.05 -0.82 19.47
N GLY A 26 19.58 0.41 19.71
CA GLY A 26 18.23 0.85 19.42
C GLY A 26 18.12 1.18 17.93
N GLU A 27 17.37 0.36 17.21
CA GLU A 27 17.13 0.54 15.78
C GLU A 27 15.81 1.28 15.59
N SER A 28 15.78 2.34 14.79
CA SER A 28 14.54 3.04 14.45
C SER A 28 14.03 2.60 13.08
N VAL A 29 12.74 2.28 13.00
CA VAL A 29 12.08 1.87 11.77
C VAL A 29 10.88 2.78 11.54
N SER A 30 10.86 3.46 10.40
CA SER A 30 9.74 4.31 9.97
C SER A 30 8.98 3.63 8.84
N VAL A 31 7.68 3.44 9.01
CA VAL A 31 6.81 2.77 8.01
C VAL A 31 5.50 3.52 7.84
N MET A 32 4.78 3.24 6.76
CA MET A 32 3.45 3.79 6.51
C MET A 32 2.38 2.78 6.93
N GLU A 33 1.21 3.28 7.33
CA GLU A 33 0.05 2.44 7.59
C GLU A 33 -0.31 1.59 6.36
N GLY A 34 -0.55 0.30 6.57
CA GLY A 34 -0.78 -0.70 5.52
C GLY A 34 0.47 -1.46 5.08
N ASP A 35 1.67 -0.97 5.41
CA ASP A 35 2.92 -1.68 5.11
C ASP A 35 2.98 -3.03 5.87
N SER A 36 3.78 -3.96 5.35
CA SER A 36 4.24 -5.11 6.14
C SER A 36 5.70 -4.91 6.49
N VAL A 37 6.09 -5.22 7.73
CA VAL A 37 7.46 -5.05 8.22
C VAL A 37 8.01 -6.37 8.75
N THR A 38 9.26 -6.66 8.42
CA THR A 38 10.04 -7.74 9.00
C THR A 38 11.14 -7.14 9.86
N LEU A 39 11.22 -7.54 11.13
CA LEU A 39 12.30 -7.18 12.04
C LEU A 39 13.29 -8.33 12.11
N ASN A 40 14.51 -8.11 11.61
CA ASN A 40 15.52 -9.14 11.45
C ASN A 40 16.30 -9.37 12.75
N THR A 41 16.38 -10.64 13.15
CA THR A 41 17.23 -11.07 14.25
C THR A 41 18.71 -11.08 13.89
N ASN A 42 19.03 -11.29 12.60
CA ASN A 42 20.36 -11.56 12.06
C ASN A 42 21.01 -12.87 12.59
N VAL A 43 20.20 -13.83 13.07
CA VAL A 43 20.67 -15.16 13.48
C VAL A 43 20.01 -16.27 12.67
N LYS A 44 20.53 -17.50 12.78
CA LYS A 44 19.95 -18.69 12.17
C LYS A 44 19.53 -19.65 13.28
N THR A 45 18.25 -20.03 13.30
CA THR A 45 17.61 -20.84 14.37
C THR A 45 18.05 -22.30 14.40
N ASN A 46 18.90 -22.74 13.47
CA ASN A 46 19.56 -24.04 13.56
C ASN A 46 20.64 -24.09 14.66
N GLN A 47 20.88 -22.96 15.34
CA GLN A 47 21.60 -22.87 16.59
C GLN A 47 20.61 -23.09 17.74
N GLN A 48 21.05 -23.71 18.84
CA GLN A 48 20.22 -24.08 19.99
C GLN A 48 19.82 -22.84 20.84
N GLU A 49 19.26 -21.84 20.17
CA GLU A 49 18.94 -20.50 20.65
C GLU A 49 17.44 -20.37 20.85
N ASN A 50 17.03 -19.79 21.98
CA ASN A 50 15.65 -19.44 22.23
C ASN A 50 15.45 -17.97 21.88
N ILE A 51 14.51 -17.70 20.97
CA ILE A 51 14.21 -16.34 20.52
C ILE A 51 12.82 -15.96 21.04
N LYS A 52 12.74 -14.78 21.64
CA LYS A 52 11.49 -14.20 22.14
C LYS A 52 11.35 -12.78 21.62
N TRP A 53 10.11 -12.44 21.29
CA TRP A 53 9.72 -11.10 20.90
C TRP A 53 8.69 -10.55 21.88
N PHE A 54 8.91 -9.30 22.27
CA PHE A 54 8.03 -8.54 23.14
C PHE A 54 7.59 -7.27 22.43
N PHE A 55 6.33 -6.89 22.62
CA PHE A 55 5.79 -5.61 22.23
C PHE A 55 5.33 -4.88 23.50
N ASN A 56 5.92 -3.73 23.81
CA ASN A 56 5.67 -2.99 25.05
C ASN A 56 5.61 -3.94 26.28
N ASP A 57 6.70 -4.68 26.51
CA ASP A 57 6.89 -5.66 27.60
C ASP A 57 5.97 -6.90 27.56
N THR A 58 5.09 -7.00 26.57
CA THR A 58 4.20 -8.15 26.40
C THR A 58 4.79 -9.13 25.41
N ARG A 59 5.00 -10.41 25.79
CA ARG A 59 5.52 -11.42 24.87
C ARG A 59 4.51 -11.71 23.77
N ILE A 60 4.89 -11.45 22.53
CA ILE A 60 4.05 -11.65 21.35
C ILE A 60 4.49 -12.81 20.46
N ALA A 61 5.74 -13.28 20.59
CA ALA A 61 6.22 -14.38 19.78
C ALA A 61 7.35 -15.14 20.49
N GLN A 62 7.46 -16.45 20.24
CA GLN A 62 8.56 -17.26 20.76
C GLN A 62 8.87 -18.43 19.82
N ILE A 63 10.15 -18.77 19.73
CA ILE A 63 10.66 -20.00 19.13
C ILE A 63 11.75 -20.58 20.05
N THR A 64 11.63 -21.86 20.40
CA THR A 64 12.66 -22.58 21.15
C THR A 64 13.71 -23.16 20.22
N GLY A 65 14.95 -23.29 20.71
CA GLY A 65 16.08 -23.75 19.87
C GLY A 65 15.96 -25.18 19.37
N ASP A 66 15.14 -26.02 20.02
CA ASP A 66 14.79 -27.37 19.57
C ASP A 66 13.54 -27.40 18.66
N LEU A 67 12.98 -26.23 18.35
CA LEU A 67 11.75 -26.03 17.57
C LEU A 67 10.51 -26.74 18.15
N SER A 68 10.58 -27.21 19.40
CA SER A 68 9.47 -27.92 20.05
C SER A 68 8.31 -26.99 20.40
N ASN A 69 8.58 -25.69 20.57
CA ASN A 69 7.59 -24.69 20.88
C ASN A 69 7.78 -23.44 20.02
N ILE A 70 6.80 -23.19 19.17
CA ILE A 70 6.67 -21.98 18.36
C ILE A 70 5.28 -21.42 18.62
N CYS A 71 5.20 -20.14 18.97
CA CYS A 71 3.93 -19.45 19.18
C CYS A 71 3.99 -18.02 18.64
N THR A 72 2.82 -17.48 18.27
CA THR A 72 2.61 -16.07 17.91
C THR A 72 1.30 -15.54 18.50
N ASP A 73 1.29 -14.26 18.86
CA ASP A 73 0.16 -13.48 19.37
C ASP A 73 -0.64 -14.24 20.45
N VAL A 74 -1.91 -14.57 20.16
CA VAL A 74 -2.80 -15.31 21.05
C VAL A 74 -2.24 -16.64 21.56
N GLN A 75 -1.34 -17.30 20.82
CA GLN A 75 -0.72 -18.57 21.23
C GLN A 75 0.36 -18.37 22.30
N CYS A 76 1.02 -17.20 22.31
CA CYS A 76 2.06 -16.89 23.31
C CYS A 76 1.51 -16.16 24.53
N ASN A 77 0.39 -15.46 24.38
CA ASN A 77 -0.26 -14.68 25.42
C ASN A 77 -1.78 -14.69 25.22
N GLU A 78 -2.45 -15.57 25.96
CA GLU A 78 -3.91 -15.65 25.98
C GLU A 78 -4.50 -14.32 26.50
N GLY A 79 -5.25 -13.62 25.65
CA GLY A 79 -5.89 -12.34 26.00
C GLY A 79 -5.43 -11.13 25.19
N THR A 80 -4.39 -11.26 24.37
CA THR A 80 -3.99 -10.23 23.40
C THR A 80 -4.23 -10.74 21.98
N GLU A 81 -5.26 -10.21 21.31
CA GLU A 81 -5.56 -10.51 19.89
C GLU A 81 -5.12 -9.39 18.94
N ARG A 82 -4.12 -8.62 19.36
CA ARG A 82 -3.74 -7.36 18.70
C ARG A 82 -3.23 -7.60 17.28
N PHE A 83 -2.43 -8.64 17.12
CA PHE A 83 -1.83 -8.99 15.84
C PHE A 83 -2.44 -10.26 15.24
N ARG A 84 -3.68 -10.58 15.62
CA ARG A 84 -4.42 -11.75 15.14
C ARG A 84 -4.37 -11.77 13.61
N ASP A 85 -3.99 -12.91 13.07
CA ASP A 85 -3.81 -13.18 11.63
C ASP A 85 -2.72 -12.36 10.91
N ARG A 86 -2.07 -11.41 11.60
CA ARG A 86 -1.08 -10.47 11.02
C ARG A 86 0.36 -10.73 11.48
N LEU A 87 0.56 -11.38 12.63
CA LEU A 87 1.90 -11.72 13.14
C LEU A 87 2.38 -13.08 12.63
N LYS A 88 3.59 -13.11 12.09
CA LYS A 88 4.28 -14.34 11.70
C LYS A 88 5.71 -14.34 12.24
N LEU A 89 6.24 -15.54 12.44
CA LEU A 89 7.65 -15.78 12.74
C LEU A 89 8.27 -16.55 11.59
N ASP A 90 9.42 -16.09 11.12
CA ASP A 90 10.27 -16.91 10.26
C ASP A 90 10.95 -17.99 11.11
N HIS A 91 10.64 -19.26 10.87
CA HIS A 91 11.17 -20.35 11.70
C HIS A 91 12.66 -20.65 11.47
N GLN A 92 13.27 -20.12 10.40
CA GLN A 92 14.69 -20.32 10.07
C GLN A 92 15.60 -19.24 10.67
N THR A 93 15.07 -18.02 10.84
CA THR A 93 15.84 -16.87 11.34
C THR A 93 15.32 -16.36 12.68
N GLY A 94 14.07 -16.65 13.02
CA GLY A 94 13.38 -16.07 14.17
C GLY A 94 12.94 -14.63 13.96
N SER A 95 13.02 -14.12 12.72
CA SER A 95 12.61 -12.76 12.36
C SER A 95 11.10 -12.60 12.49
N LEU A 96 10.68 -11.46 13.04
CA LEU A 96 9.27 -11.16 13.28
C LEU A 96 8.69 -10.44 12.07
N ILE A 97 7.58 -10.93 11.55
CA ILE A 97 6.87 -10.33 10.40
C ILE A 97 5.51 -9.84 10.90
N ILE A 98 5.23 -8.56 10.68
CA ILE A 98 3.97 -7.90 11.01
C ILE A 98 3.34 -7.44 9.70
N MET A 99 2.23 -8.05 9.33
CA MET A 99 1.51 -7.74 8.10
C MET A 99 0.48 -6.64 8.31
N ASN A 100 0.24 -5.81 7.29
CA ASN A 100 -0.80 -4.78 7.29
C ASN A 100 -0.80 -3.96 8.59
N ILE A 101 0.31 -3.25 8.83
CA ILE A 101 0.57 -2.53 10.07
C ILE A 101 -0.35 -1.32 10.19
N THR A 102 -0.86 -1.09 11.39
CA THR A 102 -1.77 0.03 11.69
C THR A 102 -1.05 1.07 12.54
N ILE A 103 -1.55 2.31 12.57
CA ILE A 103 -0.99 3.34 13.46
C ILE A 103 -0.89 2.88 14.92
N THR A 104 -1.83 2.04 15.36
CA THR A 104 -1.85 1.52 16.72
C THR A 104 -0.68 0.63 17.02
N ASP A 105 -0.12 -0.06 16.02
CA ASP A 105 1.01 -0.99 16.12
C ASP A 105 2.37 -0.30 16.40
N SER A 106 2.39 1.03 16.52
CA SER A 106 3.57 1.79 16.91
C SER A 106 4.02 1.44 18.34
N GLY A 107 5.32 1.37 18.57
CA GLY A 107 5.87 1.08 19.88
C GLY A 107 7.23 0.40 19.83
N LEU A 108 7.64 -0.11 20.98
CA LEU A 108 8.92 -0.78 21.17
C LEU A 108 8.75 -2.28 21.00
N TYR A 109 9.53 -2.84 20.08
CA TYR A 109 9.66 -4.28 19.87
C TYR A 109 11.00 -4.74 20.39
N GLN A 110 11.00 -5.55 21.44
CA GLN A 110 12.22 -6.08 22.05
C GLN A 110 12.42 -7.53 21.61
N LEU A 111 13.58 -7.79 21.04
CA LEU A 111 14.10 -9.10 20.70
C LEU A 111 15.01 -9.57 21.83
N GLN A 112 14.80 -10.78 22.32
CA GLN A 112 15.71 -11.49 23.21
C GLN A 112 16.14 -12.81 22.57
N ILE A 113 17.44 -13.02 22.43
CA ILE A 113 18.04 -14.26 21.95
C ILE A 113 18.85 -14.86 23.09
N ILE A 114 18.52 -16.07 23.51
CA ILE A 114 19.18 -16.77 24.62
C ILE A 114 19.84 -18.02 24.07
N SER A 115 21.16 -18.06 24.08
CA SER A 115 21.94 -19.20 23.61
C SER A 115 21.97 -20.33 24.64
N SER A 116 22.33 -21.54 24.20
CA SER A 116 22.56 -22.69 25.06
C SER A 116 23.72 -22.50 26.04
N SER A 117 24.66 -21.58 25.77
CA SER A 117 25.75 -21.23 26.68
C SER A 117 25.36 -20.16 27.70
N SER A 118 24.05 -19.90 27.85
CA SER A 118 23.48 -18.90 28.76
C SER A 118 23.88 -17.45 28.44
N SER A 119 24.38 -17.19 27.23
CA SER A 119 24.57 -15.81 26.77
C SER A 119 23.24 -15.30 26.20
N SER A 120 22.83 -14.11 26.63
CA SER A 120 21.67 -13.43 26.08
C SER A 120 22.09 -12.20 25.29
N SER A 121 21.50 -11.98 24.12
CA SER A 121 21.57 -10.72 23.41
C SER A 121 20.18 -10.11 23.32
N GLU A 122 20.13 -8.79 23.41
CA GLU A 122 18.89 -8.03 23.28
C GLU A 122 19.01 -6.97 22.18
N LYS A 123 17.92 -6.74 21.47
CA LYS A 123 17.81 -5.67 20.48
C LYS A 123 16.45 -5.00 20.62
N ILE A 124 16.42 -3.68 20.53
CA ILE A 124 15.17 -2.92 20.59
C ILE A 124 14.94 -2.24 19.24
N PHE A 125 13.75 -2.45 18.69
CA PHE A 125 13.27 -1.72 17.52
C PHE A 125 12.22 -0.72 17.96
N SER A 126 12.46 0.56 17.66
CA SER A 126 11.49 1.62 17.78
C SER A 126 10.75 1.78 16.46
N VAL A 127 9.52 1.26 16.39
CA VAL A 127 8.71 1.30 15.17
C VAL A 127 7.73 2.47 15.24
N THR A 128 7.88 3.40 14.31
CA THR A 128 6.99 4.55 14.13
C THR A 128 6.17 4.36 12.85
N ILE A 129 4.84 4.33 12.98
CA ILE A 129 3.93 4.24 11.82
C ILE A 129 3.30 5.59 11.54
N HIS A 130 3.50 6.07 10.32
CA HIS A 130 2.84 7.27 9.81
C HIS A 130 1.50 6.88 9.17
N GLY A 131 0.42 7.50 9.65
CA GLY A 131 -0.92 7.27 9.12
C GLY A 131 -1.11 7.94 7.75
N VAL A 132 -1.97 7.34 6.93
CA VAL A 132 -2.49 7.99 5.71
C VAL A 132 -3.54 9.04 6.14
N PRO A 133 -3.48 10.30 5.65
CA PRO A 133 -4.46 11.31 5.99
C PRO A 133 -5.90 10.82 5.77
N ALA A 134 -6.82 11.20 6.67
CA ALA A 134 -8.22 10.75 6.58
C ALA A 134 -8.90 11.08 5.24
N ALA A 135 -8.49 12.16 4.57
CA ALA A 135 -8.99 12.54 3.25
C ALA A 135 -8.56 11.58 2.11
N GLU A 136 -7.41 10.92 2.27
CA GLU A 136 -6.93 9.87 1.34
C GLU A 136 -7.46 8.49 1.75
N ARG A 137 -8.03 8.38 2.96
CA ARG A 137 -8.54 7.15 3.55
C ARG A 137 -9.82 6.64 2.87
N ASP A 138 -10.62 7.54 2.30
CA ASP A 138 -11.80 7.20 1.51
C ASP A 138 -11.45 6.72 0.07
N GLU A 139 -10.18 6.89 -0.36
CA GLU A 139 -9.64 6.39 -1.63
C GLU A 139 -8.86 5.05 -1.48
N ILE A 140 -8.84 4.47 -0.27
CA ILE A 140 -7.84 3.46 0.16
C ILE A 140 -7.80 2.13 -0.59
N GLN A 141 -8.74 1.81 -1.48
CA GLN A 141 -8.61 0.58 -2.27
C GLN A 141 -8.09 0.77 -3.69
N ARG A 142 -7.93 2.00 -4.17
CA ARG A 142 -7.31 2.26 -5.47
C ARG A 142 -7.11 3.74 -5.66
N LYS A 143 -5.85 4.17 -5.79
CA LYS A 143 -5.56 5.50 -6.33
C LYS A 143 -6.08 5.50 -7.77
N THR A 144 -7.17 6.21 -7.99
CA THR A 144 -7.81 6.29 -9.30
C THR A 144 -7.36 7.56 -9.99
N LEU A 145 -6.76 7.41 -11.17
CA LEU A 145 -6.15 8.49 -11.93
C LEU A 145 -6.75 8.56 -13.32
N LYS A 146 -6.77 9.74 -13.93
CA LYS A 146 -7.14 9.86 -15.33
C LYS A 146 -5.95 9.57 -16.23
N GLU A 147 -6.23 8.91 -17.35
CA GLU A 147 -5.24 8.70 -18.39
C GLU A 147 -4.58 10.02 -18.82
N GLY A 148 -3.26 10.01 -18.95
CA GLY A 148 -2.44 11.19 -19.22
C GLY A 148 -1.90 11.90 -17.97
N GLU A 149 -2.45 11.64 -16.79
CA GLU A 149 -1.93 12.18 -15.53
C GLU A 149 -0.59 11.53 -15.15
N SER A 150 0.15 12.14 -14.24
CA SER A 150 1.37 11.56 -13.67
C SER A 150 1.10 11.10 -12.25
N VAL A 151 1.72 9.99 -11.85
CA VAL A 151 1.66 9.48 -10.48
C VAL A 151 3.06 9.33 -9.92
N THR A 152 3.22 9.76 -8.68
CA THR A 152 4.43 9.53 -7.89
C THR A 152 4.08 8.60 -6.74
N LEU A 153 4.86 7.54 -6.60
CA LEU A 153 4.80 6.59 -5.49
C LEU A 153 5.95 6.92 -4.55
N ASP A 154 5.59 7.33 -3.35
CA ASP A 154 6.52 7.81 -2.34
C ASP A 154 6.96 6.65 -1.42
N PRO A 155 8.26 6.34 -1.31
CA PRO A 155 8.81 5.40 -0.34
C PRO A 155 8.76 5.93 1.11
N GLY A 156 8.44 7.21 1.33
CA GLY A 156 8.36 7.84 2.64
C GLY A 156 9.74 8.26 3.18
N ASP A 157 9.79 8.67 4.44
CA ASP A 157 11.01 9.18 5.08
C ASP A 157 12.01 8.05 5.39
N ILE A 158 12.76 7.61 4.38
CA ILE A 158 13.81 6.61 4.51
C ILE A 158 15.17 7.28 4.36
N LYS A 159 15.99 7.19 5.40
CA LYS A 159 17.19 8.05 5.58
C LYS A 159 18.52 7.30 5.49
N ASN A 160 18.52 6.00 5.23
CA ASN A 160 19.75 5.22 5.27
C ASN A 160 20.31 4.94 3.87
N LYS A 161 21.60 5.24 3.69
CA LYS A 161 22.32 5.07 2.41
C LYS A 161 22.62 3.61 2.09
N ASP A 162 22.59 2.74 3.10
CA ASP A 162 22.88 1.31 2.95
C ASP A 162 21.64 0.49 2.58
N ASP A 163 20.46 1.11 2.53
CA ASP A 163 19.22 0.42 2.21
C ASP A 163 19.12 0.15 0.70
N VAL A 164 18.62 -1.05 0.36
CA VAL A 164 18.29 -1.43 -1.01
C VAL A 164 16.80 -1.20 -1.21
N MET A 165 16.44 -0.46 -2.26
CA MET A 165 15.04 -0.23 -2.64
C MET A 165 14.76 -0.87 -3.98
N VAL A 166 13.69 -1.67 -4.05
CA VAL A 166 13.32 -2.39 -5.26
C VAL A 166 11.84 -2.18 -5.55
N TRP A 167 11.56 -1.71 -6.75
CA TRP A 167 10.19 -1.51 -7.25
C TRP A 167 9.80 -2.63 -8.19
N TYR A 168 8.62 -3.18 -7.97
CA TYR A 168 7.98 -4.16 -8.84
C TYR A 168 6.65 -3.64 -9.35
N PHE A 169 6.30 -4.02 -10.57
CA PHE A 169 4.97 -3.89 -11.15
C PHE A 169 4.47 -5.27 -11.54
N ASN A 170 3.33 -5.71 -10.98
CA ASN A 170 2.78 -7.06 -11.19
C ASN A 170 3.86 -8.16 -11.08
N ASP A 171 4.71 -8.07 -10.05
CA ASP A 171 5.83 -8.98 -9.77
C ASP A 171 7.03 -8.90 -10.73
N SER A 172 6.99 -8.05 -11.76
CA SER A 172 8.13 -7.74 -12.62
C SER A 172 8.95 -6.59 -12.04
N LEU A 173 10.28 -6.76 -11.95
CA LEU A 173 11.21 -5.72 -11.50
C LEU A 173 11.20 -4.53 -12.47
N ILE A 174 10.91 -3.33 -11.97
CA ILE A 174 10.86 -2.12 -12.81
C ILE A 174 11.93 -1.08 -12.46
N ALA A 175 12.41 -1.06 -11.22
CA ALA A 175 13.49 -0.18 -10.81
C ALA A 175 14.16 -0.66 -9.52
N GLU A 176 15.41 -0.27 -9.31
CA GLU A 176 16.22 -0.62 -8.14
C GLU A 176 17.15 0.55 -7.77
N ILE A 177 17.36 0.74 -6.47
CA ILE A 177 18.40 1.60 -5.90
C ILE A 177 19.22 0.77 -4.93
N THR A 178 20.54 0.81 -5.11
CA THR A 178 21.52 0.14 -4.25
C THR A 178 22.67 1.11 -3.98
N GLY A 179 22.70 1.64 -2.75
CA GLY A 179 23.63 2.72 -2.39
C GLY A 179 23.44 3.94 -3.30
N ASP A 180 24.52 4.42 -3.90
CA ASP A 180 24.48 5.57 -4.81
C ASP A 180 24.08 5.20 -6.26
N GLN A 181 23.84 3.91 -6.54
CA GLN A 181 23.47 3.44 -7.87
C GLN A 181 21.96 3.29 -7.98
N SER A 182 21.38 3.83 -9.05
CA SER A 182 19.98 3.61 -9.41
C SER A 182 19.89 3.03 -10.81
N LYS A 183 18.95 2.10 -11.00
CA LYS A 183 18.72 1.44 -12.26
C LYS A 183 17.22 1.33 -12.51
N ILE A 184 16.81 1.68 -13.72
CA ILE A 184 15.48 1.36 -14.23
C ILE A 184 15.60 0.07 -15.06
N CYS A 185 14.54 -0.74 -15.06
CA CYS A 185 14.42 -1.94 -15.88
C CYS A 185 14.90 -1.71 -17.32
N THR A 186 15.54 -2.73 -17.88
CA THR A 186 16.13 -2.67 -19.23
C THR A 186 15.63 -3.76 -20.17
N ASP A 187 14.82 -4.69 -19.68
CA ASP A 187 14.16 -5.70 -20.48
C ASP A 187 13.14 -5.05 -21.44
N ASP A 188 12.86 -5.76 -22.52
CA ASP A 188 12.03 -5.23 -23.61
C ASP A 188 10.60 -4.98 -23.15
N GLU A 189 10.04 -5.83 -22.28
CA GLU A 189 8.68 -5.67 -21.75
C GLU A 189 8.53 -4.35 -20.96
N CYS A 190 9.42 -4.11 -20.01
CA CYS A 190 9.39 -2.91 -19.19
C CYS A 190 9.71 -1.65 -20.01
N LYS A 191 10.68 -1.73 -20.93
CA LYS A 191 11.02 -0.64 -21.85
C LYS A 191 9.88 -0.28 -22.78
N GLU A 192 9.21 -1.26 -23.38
CA GLU A 192 8.10 -1.01 -24.29
C GLU A 192 6.91 -0.41 -23.53
N ARG A 193 6.63 -0.95 -22.35
CA ARG A 193 5.54 -0.51 -21.50
C ARG A 193 5.72 0.92 -21.02
N PHE A 194 6.82 1.20 -20.33
CA PHE A 194 7.06 2.50 -19.68
C PHE A 194 8.03 3.41 -20.44
N ARG A 195 8.18 3.20 -21.75
CA ARG A 195 9.12 3.91 -22.62
C ARG A 195 9.12 5.41 -22.37
N ASP A 196 10.24 5.93 -21.86
CA ASP A 196 10.49 7.35 -21.53
C ASP A 196 9.56 7.98 -20.46
N ARG A 197 8.74 7.16 -19.79
CA ARG A 197 7.72 7.59 -18.81
C ARG A 197 8.07 7.27 -17.37
N LEU A 198 8.89 6.26 -17.13
CA LEU A 198 9.35 5.90 -15.79
C LEU A 198 10.52 6.79 -15.36
N LYS A 199 10.39 7.44 -14.21
CA LYS A 199 11.44 8.26 -13.60
C LYS A 199 11.65 7.82 -12.17
N LEU A 200 12.89 7.51 -11.82
CA LEU A 200 13.29 7.16 -10.46
C LEU A 200 14.12 8.29 -9.88
N ASP A 201 13.70 8.81 -8.73
CA ASP A 201 14.51 9.76 -7.97
C ASP A 201 15.51 8.98 -7.10
N HIS A 202 16.79 9.04 -7.47
CA HIS A 202 17.88 8.38 -6.74
C HIS A 202 18.08 8.87 -5.30
N GLN A 203 17.62 10.07 -4.94
CA GLN A 203 17.80 10.63 -3.59
C GLN A 203 16.71 10.20 -2.64
N THR A 204 15.46 10.21 -3.13
CA THR A 204 14.29 9.90 -2.31
C THR A 204 13.83 8.47 -2.46
N GLY A 205 14.14 7.81 -3.58
CA GLY A 205 13.58 6.52 -3.96
C GLY A 205 12.20 6.59 -4.61
N SER A 206 11.66 7.80 -4.81
CA SER A 206 10.35 8.02 -5.40
C SER A 206 10.29 7.56 -6.85
N LEU A 207 9.26 6.78 -7.18
CA LEU A 207 9.01 6.30 -8.53
C LEU A 207 7.87 7.11 -9.15
N THR A 208 8.15 7.78 -10.26
CA THR A 208 7.16 8.57 -11.00
C THR A 208 6.89 7.95 -12.36
N ILE A 209 5.61 7.78 -12.69
CA ILE A 209 5.14 7.39 -14.01
C ILE A 209 4.44 8.59 -14.62
N THR A 210 4.99 9.12 -15.71
CA THR A 210 4.37 10.23 -16.44
C THR A 210 3.46 9.73 -17.56
N ASN A 211 2.50 10.58 -17.95
CA ASN A 211 1.58 10.31 -19.05
C ASN A 211 1.00 8.88 -18.96
N THR A 212 0.40 8.59 -17.81
CA THR A 212 -0.12 7.26 -17.47
C THR A 212 -1.13 6.77 -18.51
N ARG A 213 -1.15 5.47 -18.74
CA ARG A 213 -2.08 4.80 -19.65
C ARG A 213 -2.97 3.86 -18.88
N THR A 214 -4.16 3.56 -19.39
CA THR A 214 -5.03 2.53 -18.78
C THR A 214 -4.30 1.19 -18.56
N THR A 215 -3.36 0.85 -19.44
CA THR A 215 -2.51 -0.34 -19.31
C THR A 215 -1.64 -0.33 -18.07
N ASP A 216 -1.20 0.85 -17.58
CA ASP A 216 -0.32 1.00 -16.42
C ASP A 216 -1.02 0.71 -15.07
N SER A 217 -2.33 0.42 -15.10
CA SER A 217 -3.07 -0.03 -13.92
C SER A 217 -2.53 -1.37 -13.42
N GLY A 218 -2.51 -1.56 -12.11
CA GLY A 218 -2.04 -2.78 -11.48
C GLY A 218 -1.42 -2.54 -10.12
N ASP A 219 -0.70 -3.55 -9.65
CA ASP A 219 -0.11 -3.56 -8.32
C ASP A 219 1.37 -3.21 -8.39
N TYR A 220 1.73 -2.17 -7.65
CA TYR A 220 3.07 -1.67 -7.49
C TYR A 220 3.56 -2.03 -6.09
N LYS A 221 4.69 -2.73 -6.03
CA LYS A 221 5.28 -3.19 -4.77
C LYS A 221 6.63 -2.53 -4.59
N LEU A 222 6.86 -1.97 -3.41
CA LEU A 222 8.17 -1.48 -3.00
C LEU A 222 8.70 -2.38 -1.89
N LEU A 223 9.91 -2.88 -2.11
CA LEU A 223 10.69 -3.58 -1.10
C LEU A 223 11.82 -2.65 -0.66
N ILE A 224 11.89 -2.34 0.64
CA ILE A 224 13.05 -1.68 1.23
C ILE A 224 13.74 -2.71 2.13
N SER A 225 14.98 -3.04 1.81
CA SER A 225 15.78 -3.99 2.58
C SER A 225 16.92 -3.25 3.27
N SER A 226 16.92 -3.29 4.59
CA SER A 226 18.05 -2.88 5.42
C SER A 226 18.69 -4.10 6.07
N ARG A 227 19.76 -3.88 6.85
CA ARG A 227 20.37 -4.96 7.65
C ARG A 227 19.38 -5.50 8.68
N ASN A 228 18.71 -4.62 9.41
CA ASN A 228 17.94 -4.96 10.60
C ASN A 228 16.44 -5.12 10.32
N PHE A 229 15.95 -4.68 9.17
CA PHE A 229 14.53 -4.77 8.84
C PHE A 229 14.29 -4.85 7.33
N ILE A 230 13.09 -5.29 6.96
CA ILE A 230 12.58 -5.27 5.60
C ILE A 230 11.18 -4.65 5.63
N ILE A 231 10.89 -3.75 4.70
CA ILE A 231 9.57 -3.14 4.53
C ILE A 231 9.02 -3.57 3.18
N HIS A 232 7.77 -4.06 3.20
CA HIS A 232 6.97 -4.34 2.02
C HIS A 232 5.83 -3.35 1.95
N ARG A 233 5.86 -2.49 0.94
CA ARG A 233 4.80 -1.53 0.65
C ARG A 233 4.06 -1.93 -0.62
N HIS A 234 2.74 -1.73 -0.59
CA HIS A 234 1.86 -2.09 -1.67
C HIS A 234 1.00 -0.89 -2.09
N HIS A 235 0.94 -0.63 -3.40
CA HIS A 235 0.05 0.36 -4.01
C HIS A 235 -0.74 -0.29 -5.13
N SER A 236 -2.07 -0.22 -5.08
CA SER A 236 -2.93 -0.60 -6.20
C SER A 236 -3.39 0.65 -6.95
N ILE A 237 -3.04 0.75 -8.23
CA ILE A 237 -3.33 1.92 -9.07
C ILE A 237 -4.33 1.55 -10.15
N SER A 238 -5.34 2.40 -10.35
CA SER A 238 -6.32 2.27 -11.42
C SER A 238 -6.32 3.51 -12.28
N ILE A 239 -6.10 3.37 -13.58
CA ILE A 239 -6.10 4.47 -14.53
C ILE A 239 -7.33 4.36 -15.43
N ILE A 240 -8.15 5.40 -15.44
CA ILE A 240 -9.39 5.48 -16.20
C ILE A 240 -9.22 6.40 -17.40
N SER A 241 -9.68 5.95 -18.57
CA SER A 241 -9.76 6.80 -19.76
C SER A 241 -11.10 7.52 -19.77
N GLU A 242 -11.09 8.85 -19.68
CA GLU A 242 -12.27 9.63 -20.03
C GLU A 242 -12.40 9.57 -21.56
N LYS A 243 -13.12 8.55 -22.06
CA LYS A 243 -13.61 8.59 -23.42
C LYS A 243 -14.46 9.85 -23.54
N ASN A 244 -13.90 10.90 -24.13
CA ASN A 244 -14.66 12.03 -24.63
C ASN A 244 -15.59 11.49 -25.71
N PHE A 245 -16.77 11.01 -25.30
CA PHE A 245 -17.88 10.81 -26.21
C PHE A 245 -18.28 12.20 -26.65
N SER A 246 -17.59 12.71 -27.68
CA SER A 246 -17.93 14.00 -28.25
C SER A 246 -19.34 13.84 -28.81
N VAL A 247 -20.32 14.49 -28.17
CA VAL A 247 -21.70 14.60 -28.66
C VAL A 247 -21.76 15.43 -29.95
N ASN A 248 -20.61 15.83 -30.49
CA ASN A 248 -20.47 16.45 -31.80
C ASN A 248 -20.48 15.46 -32.97
N ASP A 249 -20.77 14.18 -32.72
CA ASP A 249 -21.04 13.26 -33.81
C ASP A 249 -22.32 13.73 -34.53
N ARG A 250 -22.13 14.52 -35.60
CA ARG A 250 -23.18 15.05 -36.47
C ARG A 250 -24.16 13.95 -36.88
N SER A 251 -23.72 12.68 -36.90
CA SER A 251 -24.58 11.53 -37.14
C SER A 251 -25.69 11.39 -36.10
N VAL A 252 -25.42 11.54 -34.80
CA VAL A 252 -26.43 11.40 -33.73
C VAL A 252 -27.46 12.53 -33.82
N LEU A 253 -27.01 13.76 -34.05
CA LEU A 253 -27.89 14.91 -34.30
C LEU A 253 -28.75 14.71 -35.55
N LEU A 254 -28.18 14.17 -36.64
CA LEU A 254 -28.94 13.82 -37.85
C LEU A 254 -30.00 12.74 -37.57
N PHE A 255 -29.67 11.69 -36.81
CA PHE A 255 -30.65 10.65 -36.48
C PHE A 255 -31.79 11.17 -35.59
N VAL A 256 -31.49 12.05 -34.62
CA VAL A 256 -32.51 12.71 -33.79
C VAL A 256 -33.40 13.62 -34.63
N ILE A 257 -32.82 14.43 -35.52
CA ILE A 257 -33.57 15.32 -36.42
C ILE A 257 -34.45 14.50 -37.38
N ILE A 258 -33.92 13.44 -38.00
CA ILE A 258 -34.68 12.54 -38.87
C ILE A 258 -35.84 11.91 -38.10
N GLY A 259 -35.60 11.43 -36.86
CA GLY A 259 -36.65 10.87 -36.02
C GLY A 259 -37.78 11.86 -35.72
N ILE A 260 -37.44 13.12 -35.40
CA ILE A 260 -38.42 14.19 -35.16
C ILE A 260 -39.21 14.49 -36.45
N CYS A 261 -38.54 14.62 -37.60
CA CYS A 261 -39.20 14.88 -38.87
C CYS A 261 -40.20 13.78 -39.25
N VAL A 262 -39.83 12.50 -39.07
CA VAL A 262 -40.71 11.36 -39.34
C VAL A 262 -41.94 11.40 -38.42
N ALA A 263 -41.76 11.68 -37.12
CA ALA A 263 -42.87 11.78 -36.18
C ALA A 263 -43.85 12.91 -36.55
N VAL A 264 -43.35 14.09 -36.92
CA VAL A 264 -44.18 15.22 -37.36
C VAL A 264 -44.98 14.87 -38.62
N LEU A 265 -44.34 14.23 -39.60
CA LEU A 265 -45.02 13.80 -40.84
C LEU A 265 -46.15 12.80 -40.56
N LEU A 266 -45.94 11.86 -39.63
CA LEU A 266 -46.97 10.89 -39.23
C LEU A 266 -48.15 11.57 -38.53
N VAL A 267 -47.89 12.55 -37.65
CA VAL A 267 -48.95 13.32 -36.98
C VAL A 267 -49.76 14.12 -38.01
N LEU A 268 -49.09 14.80 -38.95
CA LEU A 268 -49.76 15.56 -40.00
C LEU A 268 -50.61 14.64 -40.89
N ALA A 269 -50.08 13.49 -41.31
CA ALA A 269 -50.82 12.50 -42.08
C ALA A 269 -52.04 11.98 -41.30
N GLY A 270 -51.89 11.75 -40.00
CA GLY A 270 -52.98 11.38 -39.10
C GLY A 270 -54.08 12.44 -39.03
N LEU A 271 -53.70 13.71 -38.85
CA LEU A 271 -54.63 14.85 -38.80
C LEU A 271 -55.37 15.05 -40.13
N ILE A 272 -54.66 14.96 -41.25
CA ILE A 272 -55.27 15.01 -42.59
C ILE A 272 -56.24 13.83 -42.78
N GLY A 273 -55.84 12.63 -42.37
CA GLY A 273 -56.71 11.45 -42.41
C GLY A 273 -57.98 11.58 -41.55
N ILE A 274 -57.89 12.25 -40.40
CA ILE A 274 -59.05 12.56 -39.54
C ILE A 274 -59.93 13.63 -40.19
N TRP A 275 -59.34 14.69 -40.74
CA TRP A 275 -60.06 15.77 -41.43
C TRP A 275 -60.81 15.24 -42.65
N CYS A 276 -60.16 14.45 -43.51
CA CYS A 276 -60.80 13.81 -44.67
C CYS A 276 -61.95 12.87 -44.25
N ARG A 277 -61.80 12.10 -43.16
CA ARG A 277 -62.88 11.24 -42.63
C ARG A 277 -64.07 12.04 -42.08
N ARG A 278 -63.81 13.16 -41.39
CA ARG A 278 -64.86 14.06 -40.89
C ARG A 278 -65.61 14.76 -42.03
N HIS A 279 -64.88 15.23 -43.05
CA HIS A 279 -65.49 15.85 -44.23
C HIS A 279 -66.38 14.86 -45.00
N LYS A 280 -65.89 13.63 -45.21
CA LYS A 280 -66.67 12.58 -45.90
C LYS A 280 -67.89 12.12 -45.10
N SER A 281 -67.83 12.13 -43.77
CA SER A 281 -68.99 11.82 -42.90
C SER A 281 -70.02 12.94 -42.81
N GLY A 282 -69.61 14.20 -43.04
CA GLY A 282 -70.53 15.35 -43.10
C GLY A 282 -71.39 15.38 -44.36
N ILE A 283 -70.88 14.88 -45.49
CA ILE A 283 -71.61 14.84 -46.78
C ILE A 283 -72.70 13.76 -46.79
N SER A 284 -72.59 12.72 -45.95
CA SER A 284 -73.57 11.62 -45.93
C SER A 284 -74.86 11.91 -45.14
N LYS A 285 -74.99 13.03 -44.42
CA LYS A 285 -76.09 13.20 -43.45
C LYS A 285 -77.28 14.08 -43.85
N ASN A 286 -77.24 14.97 -44.84
CA ASN A 286 -78.40 15.82 -45.15
C ASN A 286 -78.65 15.97 -46.67
N ASN A 287 -79.24 14.93 -47.29
CA ASN A 287 -80.03 15.09 -48.52
C ASN A 287 -81.48 15.41 -48.12
N PRO A 288 -82.12 16.47 -48.65
CA PRO A 288 -83.55 16.67 -48.50
C PRO A 288 -84.28 15.81 -49.56
N SER A 289 -84.95 14.75 -49.10
CA SER A 289 -86.07 14.15 -49.82
C SER A 289 -87.31 14.95 -49.47
N ASP A 290 -87.96 15.56 -50.47
CA ASP A 290 -89.40 15.42 -50.76
C ASP A 290 -89.92 16.61 -51.59
N VAL A 291 -90.05 16.36 -52.91
CA VAL A 291 -91.11 16.91 -53.77
C VAL A 291 -91.55 15.78 -54.69
N LEU A 292 -92.59 15.05 -54.29
CA LEU A 292 -93.85 14.91 -55.04
C LEU A 292 -94.95 14.36 -54.14
#